data_AF-A0A1I4FQ58-F1
#
_entry.id   AF-A0A1I4FQ58-F1
#
_cell.length_a   1.000
_cell.length_b   1.000
_cell.length_c   1.000
_cell.angle_alpha   90.00
_cell.angle_beta   90.00
_cell.angle_gamma   90.00
#
_symmetry.space_group_name_H-M   'P 1'
#
loop_
_entity.id
_entity.type
_entity.pdbx_description
1 polymer ?
#
loop_
_entity_poly.entity_id
_entity_poly.type
_entity_poly.pdbx_seq_one_letter_code
_entity_poly.pdbx_strand_id
1 'polypeptide(L)'
;MQKIYHIKSNEGFDEVQFGLTSEDIKKIICRVPSKIRRNNFDENDIDMYEDFFVYFDEQGRCEAIEFTRNSKVMFCKIDLFSEYYIELEKIFLKKDPNLEIDDTGFTSYKYGIGVYVPYKEKVNEKIESVIIFKRGYYA
;
A
#
# COMPACT_ATOMS: atom_id res chain seq x y z
N MET A 1 -12.95 -2.00 -16.51
CA MET A 1 -12.04 -0.84 -16.34
C MET A 1 -11.25 -1.05 -15.07
N GLN A 2 -9.93 -0.85 -15.11
CA GLN A 2 -9.08 -0.91 -13.91
C GLN A 2 -9.48 0.25 -12.96
N LYS A 3 -9.68 -0.03 -11.68
CA LYS A 3 -9.99 1.01 -10.68
C LYS A 3 -8.76 1.88 -10.42
N ILE A 4 -8.99 3.18 -10.26
CA ILE A 4 -7.94 4.17 -9.97
C ILE A 4 -8.12 4.63 -8.52
N TYR A 5 -7.05 4.52 -7.73
CA TYR A 5 -7.00 4.96 -6.33
C TYR A 5 -6.02 6.12 -6.19
N HIS A 6 -6.38 7.18 -5.47
CA HIS A 6 -5.49 8.31 -5.22
C HIS A 6 -4.98 8.30 -3.79
N ILE A 7 -3.67 8.10 -3.62
CA ILE A 7 -3.03 8.08 -2.31
C ILE A 7 -3.02 9.49 -1.71
N LYS A 8 -3.45 9.57 -0.44
CA LYS A 8 -3.25 10.70 0.45
C LYS A 8 -2.18 10.30 1.47
N SER A 9 -0.99 10.87 1.31
CA SER A 9 0.20 10.50 2.07
C SER A 9 -0.06 10.46 3.58
N ASN A 10 0.28 9.34 4.23
CA ASN A 10 0.06 9.09 5.67
C ASN A 10 -1.41 9.20 6.14
N GLU A 11 -2.38 9.31 5.24
CA GLU A 11 -3.80 9.50 5.55
C GLU A 11 -4.67 8.35 5.04
N GLY A 12 -4.34 7.76 3.89
CA GLY A 12 -5.10 6.68 3.24
C GLY A 12 -5.20 6.86 1.72
N PHE A 13 -6.35 6.53 1.14
CA PHE A 13 -6.62 6.72 -0.29
C PHE A 13 -8.07 7.18 -0.53
N ASP A 14 -8.29 8.03 -1.53
CA ASP A 14 -9.62 8.58 -1.86
C ASP A 14 -10.41 8.98 -0.59
N GLU A 15 -11.53 8.33 -0.28
CA GLU A 15 -12.34 8.55 0.93
C GLU A 15 -11.99 7.63 2.10
N VAL A 16 -11.17 6.60 1.87
CA VAL A 16 -10.74 5.64 2.90
C VAL A 16 -9.55 6.21 3.66
N GLN A 17 -9.74 6.45 4.95
CA GLN A 17 -8.70 6.96 5.85
C GLN A 17 -8.21 5.89 6.83
N PHE A 18 -6.97 6.03 7.29
CA PHE A 18 -6.48 5.28 8.45
C PHE A 18 -7.32 5.61 9.69
N GLY A 19 -7.43 4.66 10.62
CA GLY A 19 -8.27 4.77 11.81
C GLY A 19 -9.72 4.29 11.62
N LEU A 20 -10.15 4.03 10.39
CA LEU A 20 -11.48 3.48 10.10
C LEU A 20 -11.57 2.00 10.46
N THR A 21 -12.78 1.54 10.80
CA THR A 21 -13.04 0.11 11.00
C THR A 21 -13.30 -0.59 9.67
N SER A 22 -13.23 -1.92 9.65
CA SER A 22 -13.61 -2.75 8.50
C SER A 22 -15.03 -2.44 7.98
N GLU A 23 -15.99 -2.20 8.87
CA GLU A 23 -17.37 -1.90 8.47
C GLU A 23 -17.49 -0.49 7.86
N ASP A 24 -16.73 0.49 8.34
CA ASP A 24 -16.69 1.84 7.73
C ASP A 24 -16.10 1.78 6.32
N ILE A 25 -15.00 1.06 6.15
CA ILE A 25 -14.33 0.87 4.86
C ILE A 25 -15.27 0.15 3.87
N LYS A 26 -15.93 -0.92 4.30
CA LYS A 26 -16.92 -1.64 3.49
C LYS A 26 -18.05 -0.73 3.02
N LYS A 27 -18.54 0.19 3.85
CA LYS A 27 -19.58 1.17 3.48
C LYS A 27 -19.07 2.17 2.44
N ILE A 28 -17.88 2.70 2.62
CA ILE A 28 -17.25 3.65 1.68
C ILE A 28 -17.02 2.99 0.32
N ILE A 29 -16.43 1.79 0.32
CA ILE A 29 -16.03 1.08 -0.89
C ILE A 29 -17.22 0.41 -1.58
N CYS A 30 -18.33 0.21 -0.86
CA CYS A 30 -19.52 -0.51 -1.33
C CYS A 30 -19.17 -1.91 -1.86
N ARG A 31 -18.25 -2.60 -1.17
CA ARG A 31 -17.84 -3.99 -1.45
C ARG A 31 -17.60 -4.72 -0.15
N VAL A 32 -17.96 -6.00 -0.12
CA VAL A 32 -17.71 -6.88 1.02
C VAL A 32 -16.35 -7.56 0.82
N PRO A 33 -15.39 -7.39 1.75
CA PRO A 33 -14.12 -8.10 1.68
C PRO A 33 -14.28 -9.55 2.13
N SER A 34 -13.35 -10.40 1.70
CA SER A 34 -13.12 -11.68 2.36
C SER A 34 -12.22 -11.44 3.58
N LYS A 35 -12.52 -12.10 4.70
CA LYS A 35 -11.66 -12.09 5.88
C LYS A 35 -10.63 -13.21 5.75
N ILE A 36 -9.36 -12.85 5.82
CA ILE A 36 -8.27 -13.83 5.81
C ILE A 36 -7.34 -13.58 6.98
N ARG A 37 -6.77 -14.65 7.51
CA ARG A 37 -5.72 -14.58 8.51
C ARG A 37 -4.39 -14.83 7.80
N ARG A 38 -3.47 -13.87 7.82
CA ARG A 38 -2.23 -13.95 7.02
C ARG A 38 -1.23 -14.90 7.67
N ASN A 39 -1.17 -14.92 9.00
CA ASN A 39 -0.43 -15.91 9.77
C ASN A 39 -1.14 -16.23 11.10
N ASN A 40 -0.72 -17.30 11.78
CA ASN A 40 -1.35 -17.74 13.05
C ASN A 40 -1.08 -16.82 14.26
N PHE A 41 -0.19 -15.83 14.11
CA PHE A 41 0.19 -14.87 15.14
C PHE A 41 -0.55 -13.53 15.01
N ASP A 42 -1.20 -13.26 13.88
CA ASP A 42 -1.97 -12.04 13.68
C ASP A 42 -3.18 -12.03 14.62
N GLU A 43 -3.29 -10.98 15.44
CA GLU A 43 -4.43 -10.80 16.36
C GLU A 43 -5.74 -10.55 15.61
N ASN A 44 -5.65 -9.94 14.43
CA ASN A 44 -6.79 -9.55 13.61
C ASN A 44 -6.75 -10.17 12.22
N ASP A 45 -7.93 -10.51 11.71
CA ASP A 45 -8.10 -10.86 10.30
C ASP A 45 -7.95 -9.60 9.44
N ILE A 46 -7.34 -9.74 8.27
CA ILE A 46 -7.24 -8.67 7.27
C ILE A 46 -8.43 -8.71 6.31
N ASP A 47 -8.81 -7.54 5.79
CA ASP A 47 -9.79 -7.45 4.71
C ASP A 47 -9.10 -7.63 3.37
N MET A 48 -9.46 -8.70 2.66
CA MET A 48 -9.01 -8.94 1.29
C MET A 48 -10.08 -8.49 0.30
N TYR A 49 -9.72 -7.47 -0.47
CA TYR A 49 -10.39 -7.10 -1.71
C TYR A 49 -9.60 -7.65 -2.91
N GLU A 50 -10.21 -7.60 -4.10
CA GLU A 50 -9.56 -8.06 -5.35
C GLU A 50 -8.28 -7.28 -5.70
N ASP A 51 -8.24 -6.01 -5.30
CA ASP A 51 -7.22 -5.04 -5.68
C ASP A 51 -6.30 -4.62 -4.53
N PHE A 52 -6.69 -4.83 -3.27
CA PHE A 52 -5.87 -4.48 -2.12
C PHE A 52 -6.26 -5.26 -0.85
N PHE A 53 -5.38 -5.21 0.13
CA PHE A 53 -5.56 -5.73 1.48
C PHE A 53 -5.62 -4.57 2.48
N VAL A 54 -6.41 -4.70 3.54
CA VAL A 54 -6.45 -3.75 4.66
C VAL A 54 -5.98 -4.42 5.93
N TYR A 55 -4.98 -3.82 6.57
CA TYR A 55 -4.40 -4.24 7.84
C TYR A 55 -4.96 -3.39 8.98
N PHE A 56 -5.23 -4.03 10.11
CA PHE A 56 -5.83 -3.43 11.28
C PHE A 56 -4.93 -3.59 12.50
N ASP A 57 -4.82 -2.54 13.31
CA ASP A 57 -4.16 -2.58 14.61
C ASP A 57 -4.97 -3.38 15.63
N GLU A 58 -4.41 -3.58 16.84
CA GLU A 58 -5.02 -4.31 17.95
C GLU A 58 -6.43 -3.77 18.35
N GLN A 59 -6.75 -2.52 18.02
CA GLN A 59 -8.06 -1.91 18.27
C GLN A 59 -9.04 -2.09 17.10
N GLY A 60 -8.66 -2.86 16.08
CA GLY A 60 -9.44 -3.09 14.87
C GLY A 60 -9.51 -1.87 13.96
N ARG A 61 -8.50 -0.99 14.00
CA ARG A 61 -8.45 0.24 13.20
C ARG A 61 -7.45 0.12 12.05
N CYS A 62 -7.87 0.54 10.87
CA CYS A 62 -7.05 0.49 9.65
C CYS A 62 -5.75 1.26 9.85
N GLU A 63 -4.62 0.61 9.61
CA GLU A 63 -3.29 1.21 9.77
C GLU A 63 -2.38 1.08 8.57
N ALA A 64 -2.65 0.13 7.69
CA ALA A 64 -1.98 -0.01 6.41
C ALA A 64 -2.89 -0.62 5.35
N ILE A 65 -2.62 -0.33 4.09
CA ILE A 65 -3.36 -0.81 2.92
C ILE A 65 -2.35 -1.21 1.86
N GLU A 66 -2.38 -2.46 1.41
CA GLU A 66 -1.47 -2.99 0.40
C GLU A 66 -2.20 -3.25 -0.91
N PHE A 67 -1.88 -2.48 -1.93
CA PHE A 67 -2.41 -2.61 -3.28
C PHE A 67 -1.64 -3.65 -4.09
N THR A 68 -2.36 -4.30 -5.01
CA THR A 68 -1.80 -5.19 -6.01
C THR A 68 -1.89 -4.58 -7.41
N ARG A 69 -1.18 -5.17 -8.38
CA ARG A 69 -1.19 -4.75 -9.79
C ARG A 69 -2.55 -4.80 -10.48
N ASN A 70 -3.59 -5.38 -9.84
CA ASN A 70 -4.96 -5.37 -10.34
C ASN A 70 -5.60 -3.97 -10.28
N SER A 71 -4.94 -3.00 -9.66
CA SER A 71 -5.37 -1.61 -9.56
C SER A 71 -4.39 -0.63 -10.19
N LYS A 72 -4.88 0.58 -10.47
CA LYS A 72 -4.05 1.73 -10.79
C LYS A 72 -3.97 2.61 -9.56
N VAL A 73 -2.76 2.90 -9.09
CA VAL A 73 -2.54 3.63 -7.83
C VAL A 73 -1.75 4.90 -8.11
N MET A 74 -2.39 6.04 -7.87
CA MET A 74 -1.87 7.36 -8.21
C MET A 74 -1.33 8.07 -6.97
N PHE A 75 -0.07 8.52 -7.04
CA PHE A 75 0.54 9.39 -6.04
C PHE A 75 1.24 10.57 -6.72
N CYS A 76 0.86 11.81 -6.40
CA CYS A 76 1.43 13.02 -7.03
C CYS A 76 1.47 12.94 -8.57
N LYS A 77 0.40 12.45 -9.21
CA LYS A 77 0.27 12.23 -10.67
C LYS A 77 1.17 11.12 -11.25
N ILE A 78 1.84 10.34 -10.42
CA ILE A 78 2.62 9.16 -10.81
C ILE A 78 1.75 7.93 -10.58
N ASP A 79 1.68 7.05 -11.56
CA ASP A 79 1.09 5.72 -11.40
C ASP A 79 2.16 4.78 -10.84
N LEU A 80 1.93 4.28 -9.62
CA LEU A 80 2.91 3.49 -8.90
C LEU A 80 3.09 2.07 -9.47
N PHE A 81 2.22 1.64 -10.40
CA PHE A 81 2.35 0.34 -11.08
C PHE A 81 2.71 0.45 -12.57
N SER A 82 2.84 1.67 -13.13
CA SER A 82 3.07 1.86 -14.56
C SER A 82 4.52 1.63 -14.99
N GLU A 83 5.47 1.93 -14.10
CA GLU A 83 6.90 1.88 -14.40
C GLU A 83 7.55 0.59 -13.90
N TYR A 84 8.77 0.33 -14.39
CA TYR A 84 9.67 -0.63 -13.74
C TYR A 84 10.15 -0.06 -12.40
N TYR A 85 10.46 -0.96 -11.47
CA TYR A 85 10.90 -0.60 -10.12
C TYR A 85 12.04 0.42 -10.13
N ILE A 86 13.05 0.22 -10.98
CA ILE A 86 14.24 1.08 -11.02
C ILE A 86 13.93 2.54 -11.40
N GLU A 87 12.89 2.76 -12.22
CA GLU A 87 12.47 4.11 -12.58
C GLU A 87 11.65 4.75 -11.46
N LEU A 88 10.79 3.98 -10.78
CA LEU A 88 10.05 4.49 -9.62
C LEU A 88 10.98 4.83 -8.45
N GLU A 89 11.98 3.99 -8.18
CA GLU A 89 13.00 4.23 -7.15
C GLU A 89 13.74 5.57 -7.41
N LYS A 90 14.20 5.81 -8.65
CA LYS A 90 14.83 7.09 -9.04
C LYS A 90 13.90 8.29 -8.83
N ILE A 91 12.60 8.14 -9.10
CA ILE A 91 11.61 9.20 -8.90
C ILE A 91 11.44 9.49 -7.40
N PHE A 92 11.36 8.45 -6.57
CA PHE A 92 11.20 8.58 -5.13
C PHE A 92 12.45 9.13 -4.44
N LEU A 93 13.66 8.70 -4.82
CA LEU A 93 14.92 9.26 -4.29
C LEU A 93 15.03 10.78 -4.50
N LYS A 94 14.50 11.31 -5.60
CA LYS A 94 14.44 12.77 -5.84
C LYS A 94 13.47 13.50 -4.92
N LYS A 95 12.41 12.82 -4.45
CA LYS A 95 11.35 13.39 -3.58
C LYS A 95 11.65 13.17 -2.09
N ASP A 96 12.30 12.06 -1.79
CA ASP A 96 12.68 11.61 -0.46
C ASP A 96 14.12 11.06 -0.49
N PRO A 97 15.12 11.90 -0.19
CA PRO A 97 16.52 11.45 -0.14
C PRO A 97 16.81 10.44 0.98
N ASN A 98 15.89 10.25 1.93
CA ASN A 98 16.02 9.33 3.06
C ASN A 98 15.23 8.03 2.83
N LEU A 99 15.01 7.65 1.58
CA LEU A 99 14.34 6.41 1.22
C LEU A 99 15.10 5.22 1.83
N GLU A 100 14.41 4.37 2.60
CA GLU A 100 14.97 3.10 3.03
C GLU A 100 14.85 2.11 1.88
N ILE A 101 15.95 1.48 1.50
CA ILE A 101 16.02 0.61 0.34
C ILE A 101 16.65 -0.71 0.80
N ASP A 102 15.97 -1.82 0.52
CA ASP A 102 16.41 -3.18 0.87
C ASP A 102 16.51 -4.08 -0.38
N ASP A 103 16.66 -5.38 -0.21
CA ASP A 103 16.82 -6.36 -1.29
C ASP A 103 15.52 -6.62 -2.09
N THR A 104 14.39 -6.16 -1.56
CA THR A 104 13.03 -6.43 -2.06
C THR A 104 12.23 -5.17 -2.41
N GLY A 105 12.81 -3.99 -2.23
CA GLY A 105 12.23 -2.74 -2.70
C GLY A 105 12.63 -1.55 -1.86
N PHE A 106 11.66 -0.68 -1.56
CA PHE A 106 11.90 0.53 -0.78
C PHE A 106 10.73 0.92 0.12
N THR A 107 11.04 1.71 1.15
CA THR A 107 10.08 2.33 2.07
C THR A 107 10.38 3.83 2.21
N SER A 108 9.38 4.67 1.96
CA SER A 108 9.37 6.11 2.26
C SER A 108 8.53 6.38 3.50
N TYR A 109 9.16 6.55 4.65
CA TYR A 109 8.48 6.99 5.88
C TYR A 109 7.94 8.42 5.79
N LYS A 110 8.59 9.25 4.96
CA LYS A 110 8.10 10.61 4.70
C LYS A 110 6.68 10.58 4.15
N TYR A 111 6.43 9.68 3.19
CA TYR A 111 5.14 9.61 2.50
C TYR A 111 4.19 8.52 3.03
N GLY A 112 4.69 7.60 3.85
CA GLY A 112 3.94 6.44 4.28
C GLY A 112 3.67 5.47 3.13
N ILE A 113 4.69 5.21 2.29
CA ILE A 113 4.58 4.38 1.08
C ILE A 113 5.74 3.38 1.05
N GLY A 114 5.44 2.11 0.85
CA GLY A 114 6.40 1.04 0.56
C GLY A 114 6.10 0.40 -0.79
N VAL A 115 7.13 -0.06 -1.47
CA VAL A 115 7.05 -0.70 -2.78
C VAL A 115 7.81 -2.00 -2.71
N TYR A 116 7.16 -3.09 -3.12
CA TYR A 116 7.74 -4.43 -3.12
C TYR A 116 7.91 -4.98 -4.54
N VAL A 117 9.05 -5.63 -4.76
CA VAL A 117 9.39 -6.43 -5.93
C VAL A 117 10.02 -7.76 -5.51
N PRO A 118 9.73 -8.86 -6.22
CA PRO A 118 10.29 -10.16 -5.87
C PRO A 118 11.78 -10.29 -6.22
N TYR A 119 12.26 -9.57 -7.24
CA TYR A 119 13.66 -9.64 -7.71
C TYR A 119 14.21 -8.27 -8.12
N LYS A 120 14.55 -7.44 -7.13
CA LYS A 120 15.00 -6.05 -7.33
C LYS A 120 16.15 -5.87 -8.33
N GLU A 121 17.09 -6.82 -8.41
CA GLU A 121 18.25 -6.74 -9.29
C GLU A 121 17.91 -6.80 -10.80
N LYS A 122 16.70 -7.22 -11.17
CA LYS A 122 16.29 -7.30 -12.58
C LYS A 122 15.88 -5.91 -13.08
N VAL A 123 16.54 -5.46 -14.14
CA VAL A 123 16.33 -4.14 -14.77
C VAL A 123 14.86 -3.88 -15.15
N ASN A 124 14.12 -4.93 -15.52
CA ASN A 124 12.73 -4.85 -15.95
C ASN A 124 11.76 -5.41 -14.89
N GLU A 125 12.15 -5.44 -13.62
CA GLU A 125 11.29 -5.96 -12.56
C GLU A 125 10.06 -5.08 -12.39
N LYS A 126 8.90 -5.72 -12.34
CA LYS A 126 7.61 -5.05 -12.17
C LYS A 126 7.27 -5.05 -10.70
N ILE A 127 6.80 -3.91 -10.23
CA ILE A 127 6.28 -3.74 -8.87
C ILE A 127 5.13 -4.71 -8.66
N GLU A 128 5.23 -5.54 -7.61
CA GLU A 128 4.25 -6.56 -7.28
C GLU A 128 3.16 -5.99 -6.37
N SER A 129 3.57 -5.25 -5.33
CA SER A 129 2.66 -4.56 -4.43
C SER A 129 3.17 -3.19 -4.00
N VAL A 130 2.22 -2.36 -3.57
CA VAL A 130 2.46 -1.04 -3.00
C VAL A 130 1.69 -0.95 -1.71
N ILE A 131 2.37 -0.75 -0.59
CA ILE A 131 1.74 -0.53 0.71
C ILE A 131 1.71 0.96 1.03
N ILE A 132 0.58 1.44 1.54
CA ILE A 132 0.48 2.73 2.21
C ILE A 132 0.18 2.54 3.69
N PHE A 133 0.72 3.38 4.55
CA PHE A 133 0.61 3.17 5.99
C PHE A 133 0.55 4.48 6.79
N LYS A 134 -0.06 4.40 7.98
CA LYS A 134 -0.09 5.50 8.96
C LYS A 134 1.32 5.74 9.53
N ARG A 135 1.55 6.95 10.05
CA ARG A 135 2.79 7.23 10.79
C ARG A 135 2.94 6.27 11.98
N GLY A 136 4.13 5.72 12.14
CA GLY A 136 4.45 4.80 13.24
C GLY A 136 4.10 3.33 12.97
N TYR A 137 3.64 2.97 11.76
CA TYR A 137 3.30 1.57 11.43
C TYR A 137 4.49 0.59 11.56
N TYR A 138 5.71 1.05 11.23
CA TYR A 138 6.95 0.25 11.34
C TYR A 138 7.82 0.66 12.55
N ALA A 139 7.25 1.39 13.53
CA ALA A 139 7.99 1.92 14.68
C ALA A 139 7.94 1.00 15.90
#